data_AF-A0A8C1LPR2-F1
#
_entry.id   AF-A0A8C1LPR2-F1
#
_cell.length_a   1.000
_cell.length_b   1.000
_cell.length_c   1.000
_cell.angle_alpha   90.00
_cell.angle_beta   90.00
_cell.angle_gamma   90.00
#
_symmetry.space_group_name_H-M   'P 1'
#
loop_
_entity.id
_entity.type
_entity.pdbx_description
1 polymer ?
#
loop_
_entity_poly.entity_id
_entity_poly.type
_entity_poly.pdbx_seq_one_letter_code
_entity_poly.pdbx_strand_id
1 'polypeptide(L)'
;MFGVGVGLLVFGYWRLFRWNRERRRLHIEELEARVALLPLLQAEHDRRTLRMLRENLEEEAVIMRDVPDWKVGESVFHTDRWVSPLTEELFNLRPREEMLRKKFGFLWYVWS
;
A
#
# COMPACT_ATOMS: atom_id res chain seq x y z
N MET A 1 11.68 53.84 1.11
CA MET A 1 12.07 52.50 1.61
C MET A 1 10.85 51.59 1.81
N PHE A 2 9.89 51.92 2.70
CA PHE A 2 8.75 51.03 3.00
C PHE A 2 7.77 50.75 1.84
N GLY A 3 7.46 51.74 0.98
CA GLY A 3 6.53 51.55 -0.14
C GLY A 3 7.00 50.54 -1.20
N VAL A 4 8.31 50.48 -1.46
CA VAL A 4 8.91 49.48 -2.37
C VAL A 4 8.79 48.08 -1.77
N GLY A 5 9.03 47.95 -0.45
CA GLY A 5 8.84 46.69 0.27
C GLY A 5 7.40 46.18 0.21
N VAL A 6 6.42 47.07 0.46
CA VAL A 6 4.99 46.72 0.35
C VAL A 6 4.61 46.31 -1.08
N GLY A 7 5.12 47.03 -2.10
CA GLY A 7 4.89 46.67 -3.50
C GLY A 7 5.41 45.28 -3.89
N LEU A 8 6.62 44.93 -3.45
CA LEU A 8 7.21 43.61 -3.67
C LEU A 8 6.43 42.51 -2.93
N LEU A 9 5.95 42.77 -1.71
CA LEU A 9 5.14 41.81 -0.96
C LEU A 9 3.80 41.56 -1.67
N VAL A 10 3.08 42.61 -2.07
CA VAL A 10 1.80 42.47 -2.79
C VAL A 10 1.98 41.69 -4.09
N PHE A 11 3.05 41.96 -4.85
CA PHE A 11 3.37 41.22 -6.07
C PHE A 11 3.72 39.75 -5.77
N GLY A 12 4.56 39.51 -4.76
CA GLY A 12 4.95 38.17 -4.32
C GLY A 12 3.73 37.32 -3.91
N TYR A 13 2.84 37.89 -3.08
CA TYR A 13 1.59 37.24 -2.70
C TYR A 13 0.70 36.95 -3.90
N TRP A 14 0.51 37.90 -4.81
CA TRP A 14 -0.29 37.69 -6.02
C TRP A 14 0.25 36.52 -6.87
N ARG A 15 1.57 36.44 -7.05
CA ARG A 15 2.22 35.35 -7.79
C ARG A 15 2.06 34.01 -7.07
N LEU A 16 2.23 33.98 -5.75
CA LEU A 16 2.07 32.79 -4.92
C LEU A 16 0.62 32.29 -4.95
N PHE A 17 -0.37 33.16 -4.83
CA PHE A 17 -1.79 32.78 -4.92
C PHE A 17 -2.12 32.18 -6.29
N ARG A 18 -1.63 32.80 -7.37
CA ARG A 18 -1.80 32.27 -8.72
C ARG A 18 -1.15 30.89 -8.86
N TRP A 19 0.07 30.72 -8.35
CA TRP A 19 0.78 29.44 -8.42
C TRP A 19 0.14 28.34 -7.56
N ASN A 20 -0.31 28.67 -6.36
CA ASN A 20 -0.99 27.72 -5.48
C ASN A 20 -2.30 27.22 -6.07
N ARG A 21 -3.04 28.09 -6.77
CA ARG A 21 -4.25 27.67 -7.51
C ARG A 21 -3.91 26.68 -8.62
N GLU A 22 -2.84 26.93 -9.35
CA GLU A 22 -2.38 26.03 -10.42
C GLU A 22 -1.93 24.67 -9.86
N ARG A 23 -1.09 24.67 -8.81
CA ARG A 23 -0.67 23.43 -8.14
C ARG A 23 -1.85 22.62 -7.64
N ARG A 24 -2.90 23.28 -7.15
CA ARG A 24 -4.12 22.58 -6.71
C ARG A 24 -4.86 21.94 -7.90
N ARG A 25 -4.90 22.57 -9.07
CA ARG A 25 -5.50 21.98 -10.29
C ARG A 25 -4.72 20.75 -10.72
N LEU A 26 -3.40 20.84 -10.82
CA LEU A 26 -2.53 19.71 -11.16
C LEU A 26 -2.67 18.55 -10.16
N HIS A 27 -2.80 18.84 -8.86
CA HIS A 27 -3.00 17.81 -7.86
C HIS A 27 -4.37 17.13 -7.98
N ILE A 28 -5.42 17.87 -8.37
CA ILE A 28 -6.74 17.27 -8.65
C ILE A 28 -6.64 16.34 -9.85
N GLU A 29 -5.98 16.75 -10.93
CA GLU A 29 -5.75 15.91 -12.12
C GLU A 29 -4.99 14.62 -11.77
N GLU A 30 -3.96 14.71 -10.92
CA GLU A 30 -3.21 13.55 -10.42
C GLU A 30 -4.09 12.60 -9.60
N LEU A 31 -4.95 13.14 -8.72
CA LEU A 31 -5.89 12.34 -7.94
C LEU A 31 -6.95 11.67 -8.81
N GLU A 32 -7.49 12.37 -9.80
CA GLU A 32 -8.44 11.82 -10.78
C GLU A 32 -7.80 10.69 -11.60
N ALA A 33 -6.56 10.89 -12.05
CA ALA A 33 -5.78 9.85 -12.73
C ALA A 33 -5.57 8.62 -11.82
N ARG A 34 -5.26 8.83 -10.53
CA ARG A 34 -5.15 7.73 -9.57
C ARG A 34 -6.48 7.00 -9.41
N VAL A 35 -7.59 7.71 -9.20
CA VAL A 35 -8.93 7.14 -9.04
C VAL A 35 -9.32 6.28 -10.25
N ALA A 36 -8.98 6.72 -11.47
CA ALA A 36 -9.21 5.94 -12.67
C ALA A 36 -8.45 4.60 -12.70
N LEU A 37 -7.24 4.55 -12.12
CA LEU A 37 -6.40 3.34 -12.08
C LEU A 37 -6.67 2.44 -10.87
N LEU A 38 -7.20 2.97 -9.77
CA LEU A 38 -7.49 2.24 -8.54
C LEU A 38 -8.22 0.90 -8.73
N PRO A 39 -9.32 0.79 -9.52
CA PRO A 39 -10.05 -0.47 -9.62
C PRO A 39 -9.21 -1.60 -10.23
N LEU A 40 -8.34 -1.29 -11.19
CA LEU A 40 -7.44 -2.28 -11.78
C LEU A 40 -6.38 -2.74 -10.77
N LEU A 41 -5.72 -1.79 -10.12
CA LEU A 41 -4.70 -2.09 -9.11
C LEU A 41 -5.28 -2.87 -7.92
N GLN A 42 -6.51 -2.55 -7.53
CA GLN A 42 -7.22 -3.27 -6.48
C GLN A 42 -7.49 -4.73 -6.89
N ALA A 43 -8.03 -4.95 -8.09
CA ALA A 43 -8.30 -6.29 -8.59
C ALA A 43 -7.02 -7.14 -8.74
N GLU A 44 -5.93 -6.54 -9.19
CA GLU A 44 -4.62 -7.22 -9.26
C GLU A 44 -4.08 -7.56 -7.86
N HIS A 45 -4.22 -6.64 -6.91
CA HIS A 45 -3.83 -6.86 -5.53
C HIS A 45 -4.62 -8.02 -4.90
N ASP A 46 -5.95 -8.02 -5.06
CA ASP A 46 -6.85 -9.05 -4.53
C ASP A 46 -6.53 -10.43 -5.14
N ARG A 47 -6.29 -10.49 -6.46
CA ARG A 47 -5.87 -11.75 -7.11
C ARG A 47 -4.53 -12.26 -6.57
N ARG A 48 -3.58 -11.35 -6.34
CA ARG A 48 -2.25 -11.70 -5.82
C ARG A 48 -2.33 -12.23 -4.40
N THR A 49 -3.09 -11.58 -3.52
CA THR A 49 -3.24 -12.01 -2.12
C THR A 49 -3.92 -13.37 -2.03
N LEU A 50 -5.03 -13.58 -2.75
CA LEU A 50 -5.73 -14.86 -2.77
C LEU A 50 -4.89 -15.99 -3.34
N ARG A 51 -4.08 -15.72 -4.38
CA ARG A 51 -3.16 -16.72 -4.93
C ARG A 51 -2.12 -17.17 -3.90
N MET A 52 -1.48 -16.23 -3.21
CA MET A 52 -0.48 -16.56 -2.18
C MET A 52 -1.10 -17.33 -1.02
N LEU A 53 -2.30 -16.92 -0.56
CA LEU A 53 -3.00 -17.66 0.49
C LEU A 53 -3.35 -19.08 0.05
N ARG A 54 -3.78 -19.25 -1.20
CA ARG A 54 -4.12 -20.56 -1.75
C ARG A 54 -2.90 -21.48 -1.79
N GLU A 55 -1.77 -20.97 -2.28
CA GLU A 55 -0.49 -21.70 -2.30
C GLU A 55 -0.06 -22.09 -0.88
N ASN A 56 -0.14 -21.16 0.08
CA ASN A 56 0.21 -21.44 1.47
C ASN A 56 -0.71 -22.50 2.10
N LEU A 57 -2.00 -22.48 1.77
CA LEU A 57 -2.98 -23.48 2.23
C LEU A 57 -2.68 -24.88 1.68
N GLU A 58 -2.29 -24.97 0.42
CA GLU A 58 -1.93 -26.22 -0.25
C GLU A 58 -0.66 -26.82 0.36
N GLU A 59 0.37 -25.99 0.60
CA GLU A 59 1.61 -26.42 1.26
C GLU A 59 1.39 -26.79 2.74
N GLU A 60 0.56 -26.02 3.46
CA GLU A 60 0.16 -26.35 4.83
C GLU A 60 -0.51 -27.72 4.90
N ALA A 61 -1.39 -28.04 3.95
CA ALA A 61 -2.04 -29.34 3.87
C ALA A 61 -1.04 -30.50 3.69
N VAL A 62 0.04 -30.26 2.95
CA VAL A 62 1.10 -31.26 2.72
C VAL A 62 1.97 -31.41 3.97
N ILE A 63 2.39 -30.30 4.57
CA ILE A 63 3.31 -30.27 5.72
C ILE A 63 2.63 -30.82 6.98
N MET A 64 1.36 -30.47 7.21
CA MET A 64 0.64 -30.76 8.45
C MET A 64 -0.19 -32.05 8.40
N ARG A 65 -0.11 -32.83 7.31
CA ARG A 65 -0.89 -34.06 7.13
C ARG A 65 -0.74 -35.04 8.29
N ASP A 66 0.45 -35.12 8.86
CA ASP A 66 0.82 -36.17 9.82
C ASP A 66 0.74 -35.69 11.29
N VAL A 67 0.24 -34.47 11.53
CA VAL A 67 0.12 -33.87 12.88
C VAL A 67 -1.30 -34.06 13.43
N PRO A 68 -1.48 -34.69 14.61
CA PRO A 68 -2.81 -34.86 15.21
C PRO A 68 -3.39 -33.52 15.66
N ASP A 69 -4.72 -33.40 15.61
CA ASP A 69 -5.51 -32.20 15.99
C ASP A 69 -5.24 -30.92 15.17
N TRP A 70 -4.49 -31.01 14.06
CA TRP A 70 -4.30 -29.87 13.16
C TRP A 70 -5.45 -29.76 12.13
N LYS A 71 -6.08 -28.59 12.06
CA LYS A 71 -7.07 -28.27 11.02
C LYS A 71 -6.50 -27.24 10.06
N VAL A 72 -6.27 -27.69 8.84
CA VAL A 72 -5.72 -26.87 7.76
C VAL A 72 -6.66 -25.71 7.43
N GLY A 73 -6.15 -24.47 7.47
CA GLY A 73 -6.90 -23.26 7.13
C GLY A 73 -7.98 -22.86 8.16
N GLU A 74 -7.91 -23.34 9.40
CA GLU A 74 -8.82 -22.90 10.46
C GLU A 74 -8.55 -21.43 10.83
N SER A 75 -9.59 -20.60 10.84
CA SER A 75 -9.50 -19.21 11.28
C SER A 75 -9.24 -19.14 12.78
N VAL A 76 -8.25 -18.34 13.18
CA VAL A 76 -7.98 -18.01 14.60
C VAL A 76 -9.09 -17.14 15.20
N PHE A 77 -9.85 -16.43 14.36
CA PHE A 77 -10.94 -15.56 14.79
C PHE A 77 -12.26 -16.31 14.86
N HIS A 78 -13.09 -15.95 15.84
CA HIS A 78 -14.46 -16.47 16.03
C HIS A 78 -15.48 -15.87 15.04
N THR A 79 -15.05 -15.22 13.96
CA THR A 79 -15.93 -14.52 13.00
C THR A 79 -15.73 -15.04 11.59
N ASP A 80 -16.82 -15.19 10.83
CA ASP A 80 -16.79 -15.59 9.42
C ASP A 80 -16.44 -14.44 8.45
N ARG A 81 -16.08 -13.27 8.99
CA ARG A 81 -15.71 -12.10 8.19
C ARG A 81 -14.30 -12.28 7.63
N TRP A 82 -14.11 -11.83 6.38
CA TRP A 82 -12.77 -11.68 5.82
C TRP A 82 -11.88 -10.76 6.67
N VAL A 83 -10.71 -11.27 7.04
CA VAL A 83 -9.65 -10.53 7.72
C VAL A 83 -8.49 -10.38 6.76
N SER A 84 -8.00 -9.16 6.59
CA SER A 84 -6.83 -8.91 5.75
C SER A 84 -5.60 -9.63 6.31
N PRO A 85 -4.89 -10.44 5.52
CA PRO A 85 -3.79 -11.24 6.01
C PRO A 85 -2.59 -10.37 6.39
N LEU A 86 -1.83 -10.82 7.39
CA LEU A 86 -0.58 -10.19 7.77
C LEU A 86 0.51 -10.45 6.71
N THR A 87 1.51 -9.56 6.64
CA THR A 87 2.66 -9.79 5.74
C THR A 87 3.42 -11.06 6.12
N GLU A 88 3.41 -11.43 7.39
CA GLU A 88 4.05 -12.67 7.88
C GLU A 88 3.27 -13.91 7.43
N GLU A 89 1.94 -13.88 7.48
CA GLU A 89 1.09 -14.99 7.02
C GLU A 89 1.23 -15.24 5.51
N LEU A 90 1.39 -14.17 4.71
CA LEU A 90 1.56 -14.30 3.27
C LEU A 90 2.96 -14.81 2.86
N PHE A 91 4.01 -14.42 3.59
CA PHE A 91 5.40 -14.69 3.23
C PHE A 91 6.10 -15.71 4.13
N ASN A 92 5.37 -16.44 4.98
CA ASN A 92 5.90 -17.44 5.92
C ASN A 92 6.72 -18.56 5.25
N LEU A 93 6.26 -19.06 4.09
CA LEU A 93 6.92 -20.13 3.34
C LEU A 93 7.95 -19.62 2.32
N ARG A 94 8.04 -18.30 2.14
CA ARG A 94 8.92 -17.66 1.15
C ARG A 94 10.29 -17.34 1.77
N PRO A 95 11.34 -17.12 0.96
CA PRO A 95 12.63 -16.70 1.46
C PRO A 95 12.54 -15.42 2.30
N ARG A 96 13.30 -15.37 3.40
CA ARG A 96 13.31 -14.25 4.35
C ARG A 96 13.58 -12.90 3.67
N GLU A 97 14.39 -12.89 2.62
CA GLU A 97 14.71 -11.70 1.84
C GLU A 97 13.46 -11.07 1.21
N GLU A 98 12.52 -11.87 0.70
CA GLU A 98 11.29 -11.36 0.09
C GLU A 98 10.39 -10.70 1.13
N MET A 99 10.25 -11.33 2.30
CA MET A 99 9.51 -10.78 3.42
C MET A 99 10.12 -9.45 3.89
N LEU A 100 11.45 -9.41 4.08
CA LEU A 100 12.16 -8.20 4.50
C LEU A 100 12.02 -7.07 3.48
N ARG A 101 12.16 -7.38 2.19
CA ARG A 101 11.94 -6.42 1.10
C ARG A 101 10.50 -5.90 1.11
N LYS A 102 9.51 -6.75 1.37
CA LYS A 102 8.10 -6.31 1.42
C LYS A 102 7.81 -5.42 2.63
N LYS A 103 8.41 -5.71 3.79
CA LYS A 103 8.23 -4.93 5.03
C LYS A 103 9.00 -3.60 5.02
N PHE A 104 10.27 -3.64 4.63
CA PHE A 104 11.19 -2.51 4.78
C PHE A 104 11.66 -1.88 3.46
N GLY A 105 11.35 -2.47 2.31
CA GLY A 105 11.86 -2.01 1.03
C GLY A 105 11.51 -0.57 0.69
N PHE A 106 10.30 -0.10 1.06
CA PHE A 106 9.94 1.31 0.89
C PHE A 106 10.80 2.23 1.75
N LEU A 107 11.05 1.86 3.01
CA LEU A 107 11.90 2.63 3.90
C LEU A 107 13.31 2.68 3.34
N TRP A 108 13.91 1.54 3.02
CA TRP A 108 15.27 1.47 2.47
C TRP A 108 15.43 2.28 1.19
N TYR A 109 14.43 2.28 0.30
CA TYR A 109 14.45 3.09 -0.93
C TYR A 109 14.51 4.60 -0.67
N VAL A 110 13.90 5.08 0.42
CA VAL A 110 13.92 6.52 0.76
C VAL A 110 15.24 6.93 1.40
N TRP A 111 15.92 6.01 2.09
CA TRP A 111 17.19 6.27 2.79
C TRP A 111 18.44 5.88 1.98
N SER A 112 18.29 5.28 0.80
CA SER A 112 19.36 4.94 -0.15
C SER A 112 19.63 6.07 -1.13
#